data_AF-A0A1G1W5E4-F1
#
_entry.id   AF-A0A1G1W5E4-F1
#
_cell.length_a   1.000
_cell.length_b   1.000
_cell.length_c   1.000
_cell.angle_alpha   90.00
_cell.angle_beta   90.00
_cell.angle_gamma   90.00
#
_symmetry.space_group_name_H-M   'P 1'
#
loop_
_entity.id
_entity.type
_entity.pdbx_description
1 polymer ?
#
loop_
_entity_poly.entity_id
_entity_poly.type
_entity_poly.pdbx_seq_one_letter_code
_entity_poly.pdbx_strand_id
1 'polypeptide(L)'
;MAKKSFEQIVKAKNLGVFFEDDLKKRLKDPEFKKAWEKPTGDVYLDTALEIIQARREKRMSQGALAKKVGTSQQAIARLESPTYRGRSLGTLEKVAKALNKKLEIRFT
;
A
#
# COMPACT_ATOMS: atom_id res chain seq x y z
N MET A 1 -1.65 -33.32 -0.51
CA MET A 1 -0.32 -32.68 -0.40
C MET A 1 -0.49 -31.16 -0.43
N ALA A 2 -0.07 -30.44 0.60
CA ALA A 2 -0.19 -28.98 0.64
C ALA A 2 0.77 -28.36 -0.38
N LYS A 3 0.25 -27.61 -1.36
CA LYS A 3 1.08 -26.83 -2.28
C LYS A 3 1.82 -25.76 -1.47
N LYS A 4 3.15 -25.68 -1.61
CA LYS A 4 3.96 -24.61 -1.03
C LYS A 4 3.42 -23.25 -1.50
N SER A 5 3.41 -22.26 -0.60
CA SER A 5 3.00 -20.90 -0.96
C SER A 5 3.99 -20.32 -1.97
N PHE A 6 3.49 -19.39 -2.80
CA PHE A 6 4.33 -18.69 -3.79
C PHE A 6 5.58 -18.06 -3.15
N GLU A 7 5.42 -17.45 -1.98
CA GLU A 7 6.53 -16.89 -1.20
C GLU A 7 7.58 -17.94 -0.82
N GLN A 8 7.15 -19.12 -0.38
CA GLN A 8 8.05 -20.22 -0.03
C GLN A 8 8.85 -20.70 -1.25
N ILE A 9 8.25 -20.68 -2.44
CA ILE A 9 8.92 -21.10 -3.69
C ILE A 9 9.98 -20.07 -4.09
N VAL A 10 9.65 -18.78 -4.05
CA VAL A 10 10.58 -17.70 -4.42
C VAL A 10 11.74 -17.63 -3.45
N LYS A 11 11.48 -17.69 -2.13
CA LYS A 11 12.55 -17.69 -1.11
C LYS A 11 13.46 -18.91 -1.21
N ALA A 12 12.89 -20.11 -1.37
CA ALA A 12 13.68 -21.34 -1.48
C ALA A 12 14.58 -21.37 -2.72
N LYS A 13 14.19 -20.68 -3.80
CA LYS A 13 14.97 -20.59 -5.05
C LYS A 13 15.79 -19.30 -5.16
N ASN A 14 15.77 -18.45 -4.14
CA ASN A 14 16.43 -17.13 -4.14
C ASN A 14 16.05 -16.25 -5.37
N LEU A 15 14.81 -16.37 -5.85
CA LEU A 15 14.33 -15.77 -7.12
C LEU A 15 13.81 -14.33 -6.95
N GLY A 16 14.61 -13.46 -6.33
CA GLY A 16 14.31 -12.03 -6.19
C GLY A 16 14.07 -11.56 -4.76
N VAL A 17 13.81 -10.25 -4.61
CA VAL A 17 13.63 -9.59 -3.31
C VAL A 17 12.18 -9.18 -3.13
N PHE A 18 11.55 -9.62 -2.05
CA PHE A 18 10.22 -9.15 -1.68
C PHE A 18 10.31 -7.71 -1.19
N PHE A 19 9.39 -6.87 -1.64
CA PHE A 19 9.33 -5.46 -1.23
C PHE A 19 9.35 -5.28 0.29
N GLU A 20 8.65 -6.13 1.05
CA GLU A 20 8.67 -6.04 2.52
C GLU A 20 10.04 -6.38 3.12
N ASP A 21 10.75 -7.34 2.54
CA ASP A 21 12.10 -7.70 2.98
C ASP A 21 13.11 -6.62 2.57
N ASP A 22 12.97 -6.03 1.38
CA ASP A 22 13.77 -4.89 0.91
C ASP A 22 13.53 -3.63 1.75
N LEU A 23 12.26 -3.26 1.93
CA LEU A 23 11.86 -2.09 2.72
C LEU A 23 12.37 -2.22 4.15
N LYS A 24 12.23 -3.40 4.80
CA LYS A 24 12.80 -3.63 6.14
C LYS A 24 14.31 -3.45 6.19
N LYS A 25 15.04 -3.81 5.13
CA LYS A 25 16.50 -3.60 5.08
C LYS A 25 16.80 -2.11 4.94
N ARG A 26 16.12 -1.40 4.04
CA ARG A 26 16.35 0.02 3.77
C ARG A 26 15.95 0.91 4.95
N LEU A 27 14.88 0.58 5.67
CA LEU A 27 14.45 1.28 6.88
C LEU A 27 15.43 1.18 8.06
N LYS A 28 16.47 0.34 7.99
CA LYS A 28 17.56 0.33 8.98
C LYS A 28 18.50 1.52 8.85
N ASP A 29 18.58 2.11 7.67
CA ASP A 29 19.33 3.34 7.44
C ASP A 29 18.52 4.52 8.01
N PRO A 30 19.04 5.26 9.01
CA PRO A 30 18.35 6.39 9.61
C PRO A 30 18.00 7.50 8.62
N GLU A 31 18.85 7.75 7.61
CA GLU A 31 18.58 8.78 6.60
C GLU A 31 17.43 8.36 5.69
N PHE A 32 17.46 7.12 5.22
CA PHE A 32 16.38 6.55 4.43
C PHE A 32 15.06 6.53 5.22
N LYS A 33 15.10 6.09 6.48
CA LYS A 33 13.92 6.05 7.34
C LYS A 33 13.31 7.45 7.51
N LYS A 34 14.14 8.46 7.78
CA LYS A 34 13.68 9.84 7.93
C LYS A 34 13.06 10.38 6.64
N ALA A 35 13.66 10.08 5.49
CA ALA A 35 13.12 10.46 4.19
C ALA A 35 11.81 9.71 3.86
N TRP A 36 11.69 8.46 4.29
CA TRP A 36 10.51 7.61 4.07
C TRP A 36 9.32 8.01 4.95
N GLU A 37 9.56 8.39 6.21
CA GLU A 37 8.52 8.77 7.17
C GLU A 37 8.05 10.22 7.02
N LYS A 38 8.83 11.07 6.34
CA LYS A 38 8.48 12.48 6.16
C LYS A 38 7.40 12.62 5.08
N PRO A 39 6.27 13.29 5.35
CA PRO A 39 5.34 13.69 4.30
C PRO A 39 6.09 14.43 3.20
N THR A 40 5.82 14.07 1.95
CA THR A 40 6.52 14.65 0.80
C THR A 40 6.11 16.09 0.54
N GLY A 41 4.96 16.50 1.09
CA GLY A 41 4.31 17.79 0.80
C GLY A 41 3.40 17.72 -0.43
N ASP A 42 3.44 16.62 -1.19
CA ASP A 42 2.46 16.32 -2.22
C ASP A 42 1.36 15.43 -1.64
N VAL A 43 0.19 16.03 -1.41
CA VAL A 43 -1.00 15.35 -0.87
C VAL A 43 -1.39 14.11 -1.68
N TYR A 44 -1.17 14.08 -3.00
CA TYR A 44 -1.55 12.96 -3.86
C TYR A 44 -0.59 11.78 -3.70
N LEU A 45 0.71 12.06 -3.60
CA LEU A 45 1.73 11.06 -3.31
C LEU A 45 1.56 10.50 -1.90
N ASP A 46 1.39 11.38 -0.91
CA ASP A 46 1.23 10.98 0.49
C ASP A 46 -0.03 10.11 0.68
N THR A 47 -1.16 10.51 0.06
CA THR A 47 -2.39 9.69 0.09
C THR A 47 -2.20 8.32 -0.58
N ALA A 48 -1.46 8.26 -1.70
CA ALA A 48 -1.19 7.00 -2.38
C ALA A 48 -0.35 6.05 -1.51
N LEU A 49 0.69 6.56 -0.88
CA LEU A 49 1.56 5.81 0.02
C LEU A 49 0.80 5.28 1.23
N GLU A 50 -0.07 6.09 1.84
CA GLU A 50 -0.89 5.69 2.98
C GLU A 50 -1.82 4.51 2.62
N ILE A 51 -2.46 4.55 1.45
CA ILE A 51 -3.30 3.45 0.95
C ILE A 51 -2.46 2.17 0.76
N ILE A 52 -1.28 2.29 0.13
CA ILE A 52 -0.38 1.15 -0.11
C ILE A 52 0.03 0.54 1.22
N GLN A 53 0.46 1.36 2.17
CA GLN A 53 0.93 0.92 3.48
C GLN A 53 -0.19 0.22 4.25
N ALA A 54 -1.35 0.84 4.38
CA ALA A 54 -2.50 0.25 5.08
C ALA A 54 -2.98 -1.05 4.41
N ARG A 55 -2.92 -1.14 3.07
CA ARG A 55 -3.22 -2.39 2.34
C ARG A 55 -2.20 -3.49 2.64
N ARG A 56 -0.91 -3.15 2.67
CA ARG A 56 0.19 -4.09 2.94
C ARG A 56 0.21 -4.58 4.38
N GLU A 57 -0.10 -3.73 5.36
CA GLU A 57 -0.31 -4.13 6.76
C GLU A 57 -1.31 -5.28 6.88
N LYS A 58 -2.32 -5.28 6.02
CA LYS A 58 -3.34 -6.33 5.93
C LYS A 58 -3.02 -7.48 4.99
N ARG A 59 -1.83 -7.50 4.40
CA ARG A 59 -1.39 -8.50 3.41
C ARG A 59 -2.38 -8.68 2.26
N MET A 60 -3.02 -7.59 1.84
CA MET A 60 -3.99 -7.60 0.74
C MET A 60 -3.29 -7.28 -0.59
N SER A 61 -3.62 -8.03 -1.64
CA SER A 61 -3.33 -7.59 -3.01
C SER A 61 -4.25 -6.43 -3.41
N GLN A 62 -3.89 -5.68 -4.45
CA GLN A 62 -4.78 -4.65 -5.00
C GLN A 62 -6.14 -5.23 -5.41
N GLY A 63 -6.15 -6.43 -5.98
CA GLY A 63 -7.40 -7.14 -6.34
C GLY A 63 -8.22 -7.57 -5.12
N ALA A 64 -7.58 -7.97 -4.03
CA ALA A 64 -8.28 -8.29 -2.78
C ALA A 64 -8.93 -7.04 -2.17
N LEU A 65 -8.23 -5.90 -2.16
CA LEU A 65 -8.80 -4.63 -1.73
C LEU A 65 -9.94 -4.20 -2.65
N ALA A 66 -9.78 -4.33 -3.96
CA ALA A 66 -10.80 -3.97 -4.94
C ALA A 66 -12.12 -4.71 -4.72
N LYS A 67 -12.05 -6.02 -4.44
CA LYS A 67 -13.21 -6.85 -4.09
C LYS A 67 -13.93 -6.34 -2.84
N LYS A 68 -13.19 -5.94 -1.79
CA LYS A 68 -13.78 -5.39 -0.56
C LYS A 68 -14.42 -4.03 -0.76
N VAL A 69 -13.83 -3.18 -1.60
CA VAL A 69 -14.34 -1.84 -1.92
C VAL A 69 -15.53 -1.91 -2.89
N GLY A 70 -15.67 -3.00 -3.65
CA GLY A 70 -16.66 -3.12 -4.73
C GLY A 70 -16.23 -2.37 -5.99
N THR A 71 -14.95 -2.44 -6.35
CA THR A 71 -14.39 -1.77 -7.53
C THR A 71 -13.40 -2.67 -8.29
N SER A 72 -12.77 -2.17 -9.35
CA SER A 72 -11.79 -2.91 -10.14
C SER A 72 -10.37 -2.81 -9.56
N GLN A 73 -9.52 -3.79 -9.86
CA GLN A 73 -8.11 -3.74 -9.45
C GLN A 73 -7.39 -2.54 -10.08
N GLN A 74 -7.75 -2.15 -11.30
CA GLN A 74 -7.23 -0.96 -11.98
C GLN A 74 -7.65 0.33 -11.26
N ALA A 75 -8.86 0.38 -10.69
CA ALA A 75 -9.28 1.53 -9.88
C ALA A 75 -8.42 1.66 -8.62
N ILE A 76 -8.15 0.56 -7.90
CA ILE A 76 -7.22 0.57 -6.76
C ILE A 76 -5.81 0.98 -7.19
N ALA A 77 -5.31 0.44 -8.31
CA ALA A 77 -4.00 0.81 -8.83
C ALA A 77 -3.89 2.31 -9.15
N ARG A 78 -4.95 2.93 -9.69
CA ARG A 78 -5.01 4.39 -9.87
C ARG A 78 -4.98 5.14 -8.55
N LEU A 79 -5.72 4.69 -7.54
CA LEU A 79 -5.71 5.31 -6.21
C LEU A 79 -4.33 5.21 -5.53
N GLU A 80 -3.55 4.20 -5.85
CA GLU A 80 -2.17 4.01 -5.39
C GLU A 80 -1.12 4.70 -6.28
N SER A 81 -1.52 5.39 -7.35
CA SER A 81 -0.61 6.10 -8.24
C SER A 81 -0.29 7.52 -7.73
N PRO A 82 0.99 7.90 -7.59
CA PRO A 82 1.38 9.26 -7.18
C PRO A 82 0.78 10.38 -8.06
N THR A 83 0.59 10.10 -9.35
CA THR A 83 0.17 11.12 -10.33
C THR A 83 -1.33 11.24 -10.49
N TYR A 84 -2.11 10.32 -9.90
CA TYR A 84 -3.56 10.35 -10.02
C TYR A 84 -4.15 11.42 -9.11
N ARG A 85 -5.08 12.23 -9.63
CA ARG A 85 -5.71 13.33 -8.87
C ARG A 85 -7.18 13.10 -8.52
N GLY A 86 -7.83 12.09 -9.11
CA GLY A 86 -9.27 11.84 -8.96
C GLY A 86 -9.67 11.12 -7.66
N ARG A 87 -9.10 11.50 -6.51
CA ARG A 87 -9.44 10.92 -5.21
C ARG A 87 -10.56 11.70 -4.54
N SER A 88 -11.81 11.24 -4.71
CA SER A 88 -12.93 11.83 -3.97
C SER A 88 -12.94 11.37 -2.50
N LEU A 89 -13.46 12.20 -1.59
CA LEU A 89 -13.60 11.82 -0.18
C LEU A 89 -14.44 10.55 0.00
N GLY A 90 -15.52 10.39 -0.75
CA GLY A 90 -16.35 9.18 -0.69
C GLY A 90 -15.61 7.92 -1.14
N THR A 91 -14.70 8.04 -2.12
CA THR A 91 -13.82 6.94 -2.52
C THR A 91 -12.83 6.59 -1.42
N LEU A 92 -12.16 7.60 -0.84
CA LEU A 92 -11.19 7.42 0.24
C LEU A 92 -11.85 6.80 1.48
N GLU A 93 -13.07 7.21 1.82
CA GLU A 93 -13.82 6.65 2.94
C GLU A 93 -14.14 5.16 2.72
N LYS A 94 -14.57 4.76 1.52
CA LYS A 94 -14.82 3.35 1.18
C LYS A 94 -13.54 2.51 1.28
N VAL A 95 -12.42 3.04 0.81
CA VAL A 95 -11.11 2.39 0.92
C VAL A 95 -10.70 2.23 2.39
N ALA A 96 -10.82 3.28 3.20
CA ALA A 96 -10.54 3.23 4.63
C ALA A 96 -11.40 2.18 5.34
N LYS A 97 -12.71 2.15 5.08
CA LYS A 97 -13.64 1.12 5.61
C LYS A 97 -13.22 -0.29 5.22
N ALA A 98 -12.90 -0.54 3.95
CA ALA A 98 -12.42 -1.85 3.48
C ALA A 98 -11.10 -2.29 4.16
N LEU A 99 -10.30 -1.31 4.58
CA LEU A 99 -9.08 -1.48 5.35
C LEU A 99 -9.31 -1.44 6.87
N ASN A 100 -10.55 -1.49 7.38
CA ASN A 100 -10.91 -1.28 8.80
C ASN A 100 -10.16 -0.10 9.45
N LYS A 101 -10.03 1.00 8.72
CA LYS A 101 -9.48 2.28 9.18
C LYS A 101 -10.58 3.34 9.09
N LYS A 102 -10.30 4.54 9.59
CA LYS A 102 -11.16 5.72 9.47
C LYS A 102 -10.43 6.78 8.66
N LEU A 103 -11.14 7.47 7.77
CA LEU A 103 -10.59 8.65 7.08
C LEU A 103 -10.57 9.82 8.06
N GLU A 104 -9.40 10.45 8.23
CA GLU A 104 -9.20 11.68 9.01
C GLU A 104 -8.67 12.77 8.07
N ILE A 105 -9.17 14.00 8.23
CA ILE A 105 -8.68 15.17 7.51
C ILE A 105 -8.15 16.15 8.55
N ARG A 106 -6.91 16.59 8.36
CA ARG A 106 -6.24 17.56 9.24
C ARG A 106 -5.58 18.64 8.37
N PHE A 107 -5.68 19.89 8.82
CA PHE A 107 -4.92 21.00 8.30
C PHE A 107 -3.76 21.26 9.26
N THR A 108 -2.55 21.43 8.73
CA THR A 108 -1.31 21.63 9.50
C THR A 108 -0.46 22.70 8.85
#